data_AF-A0A6F9ARM4-F1
#
_entry.id   AF-A0A6F9ARM4-F1
#
_cell.length_a   1.000
_cell.length_b   1.000
_cell.length_c   1.000
_cell.angle_alpha   90.00
_cell.angle_beta   90.00
_cell.angle_gamma   90.00
#
_symmetry.space_group_name_H-M   'P 1'
#
loop_
_entity.id
_entity.type
_entity.pdbx_description
1 polymer ?
#
loop_
_entity_poly.entity_id
_entity_poly.type
_entity_poly.pdbx_seq_one_letter_code
_entity_poly.pdbx_strand_id
1 'polypeptide(L)'
;MSKKVTGSKSIVEEDINDPTVVNLSETFMSDPDFGKPPELISPLKTPKIRPEAEFDEVRLQKNCLLVLCSDTILQDVPFDRFEAAKLVMNWLSGHVDRTLQRMAVAVISILVAKLSTQQTTQLGADIFIMKQLLGIVQQKAMAGVVDSTLKFALSALWNLTDETPTASRHFIQCQGLELYEEVLESYSSESSIQQKVLGLLNNIAEVEELQADMMEEDLLEHVVTLLQGPQVEVGVSYFAGGILAHLTSRQDAWTLDQGLRQTILEQMHAAILTWALPERVQYCHMLQEDGAVELLNTLSSDLDTHSDVRGMAESILGMVEHHQTASNPLRTQPAIP
;
A
#
# COMPACT_ATOMS: atom_id res chain seq x y z
N MET A 1 3.46 12.21 3.55
CA MET A 1 3.47 12.01 2.09
C MET A 1 2.77 10.69 1.86
N SER A 2 1.56 10.71 1.29
CA SER A 2 0.69 9.53 1.26
C SER A 2 1.30 8.43 0.38
N LYS A 3 1.64 7.28 0.97
CA LYS A 3 2.24 6.11 0.30
C LYS A 3 1.16 5.26 -0.37
N LYS A 4 0.27 5.87 -1.15
CA LYS A 4 -0.85 5.13 -1.77
C LYS A 4 -0.34 4.17 -2.83
N VAL A 5 -0.63 2.88 -2.65
CA VAL A 5 -0.22 1.81 -3.56
C VAL A 5 -1.44 1.24 -4.26
N THR A 6 -1.45 1.26 -5.59
CA THR A 6 -2.50 0.58 -6.36
C THR A 6 -2.21 -0.93 -6.44
N GLY A 7 -3.25 -1.76 -6.32
CA GLY A 7 -3.16 -3.17 -6.73
C GLY A 7 -2.75 -3.21 -8.20
N SER A 8 -1.78 -4.06 -8.55
CA SER A 8 -1.17 -4.11 -9.89
C SER A 8 -2.20 -4.18 -11.02
N LYS A 9 -1.88 -3.55 -12.17
CA LYS A 9 -2.66 -3.31 -13.40
C LYS A 9 -3.39 -4.50 -14.07
N SER A 10 -3.42 -5.71 -13.50
CA SER A 10 -3.98 -6.90 -14.18
C SER A 10 -5.42 -7.26 -13.79
N ILE A 11 -6.16 -6.34 -13.15
CA ILE A 11 -7.54 -6.60 -12.65
C ILE A 11 -8.51 -6.98 -13.78
N VAL A 12 -8.18 -6.63 -15.03
CA VAL A 12 -9.13 -6.63 -16.14
C VAL A 12 -8.97 -7.85 -17.07
N GLU A 13 -7.79 -8.47 -17.18
CA GLU A 13 -7.56 -9.46 -18.26
C GLU A 13 -8.03 -10.90 -17.93
N GLU A 14 -8.01 -11.33 -16.67
CA GLU A 14 -8.38 -12.72 -16.32
C GLU A 14 -9.91 -12.96 -16.29
N ASP A 15 -10.72 -11.92 -16.07
CA ASP A 15 -12.18 -12.05 -15.87
C ASP A 15 -13.04 -11.57 -17.06
N ILE A 16 -12.45 -10.91 -18.06
CA ILE A 16 -13.15 -10.56 -19.31
C ILE A 16 -13.56 -11.80 -20.12
N ASN A 17 -12.90 -12.95 -19.90
CA ASN A 17 -13.15 -14.18 -20.66
C ASN A 17 -14.24 -15.09 -20.07
N ASP A 18 -14.97 -14.68 -19.02
CA ASP A 18 -16.15 -15.40 -18.55
C ASP A 18 -17.32 -15.19 -19.54
N PRO A 19 -17.87 -16.24 -20.18
CA PRO A 19 -18.95 -16.11 -21.18
C PRO A 19 -20.29 -15.58 -20.60
N THR A 20 -20.40 -15.44 -19.27
CA THR A 20 -21.53 -14.78 -18.61
C THR A 20 -21.33 -13.26 -18.45
N VAL A 21 -20.10 -12.78 -18.65
CA VAL A 21 -19.68 -11.39 -18.64
C VAL A 21 -19.87 -10.81 -20.03
N VAL A 22 -20.76 -9.81 -20.13
CA VAL A 22 -20.88 -9.03 -21.36
C VAL A 22 -19.75 -8.00 -21.32
N ASN A 23 -18.97 -7.88 -22.40
CA ASN A 23 -18.01 -6.79 -22.56
C ASN A 23 -18.80 -5.49 -22.75
N LEU A 24 -19.21 -4.89 -21.63
CA LEU A 24 -20.11 -3.75 -21.65
C LEU A 24 -19.36 -2.43 -21.79
N SER A 25 -18.02 -2.45 -21.90
CA SER A 25 -17.25 -1.24 -22.23
C SER A 25 -17.72 -0.64 -23.56
N GLU A 26 -18.03 -1.46 -24.56
CA GLU A 26 -18.53 -0.99 -25.85
C GLU A 26 -20.04 -0.69 -25.85
N THR A 27 -20.84 -1.39 -25.04
CA THR A 27 -22.31 -1.22 -25.01
C THR A 27 -22.75 -0.04 -24.13
N PHE A 28 -22.00 0.26 -23.05
CA PHE A 28 -22.31 1.36 -22.12
C PHE A 28 -21.81 2.72 -22.57
N MET A 29 -20.83 2.80 -23.48
CA MET A 29 -20.39 4.06 -24.07
C MET A 29 -21.39 4.65 -25.08
N SER A 30 -22.41 3.88 -25.48
CA SER A 30 -23.44 4.28 -26.44
C SER A 30 -24.75 4.82 -25.83
N ASP A 31 -24.94 4.75 -24.51
CA ASP A 31 -26.11 5.33 -23.81
C ASP A 31 -25.72 6.68 -23.16
N PRO A 32 -26.28 7.82 -23.63
CA PRO A 32 -25.94 9.14 -23.12
C PRO A 32 -26.48 9.45 -21.72
N ASP A 33 -27.41 8.64 -21.18
CA ASP A 33 -27.94 8.80 -19.82
C ASP A 33 -27.29 7.85 -18.81
N PHE A 34 -26.77 6.69 -19.26
CA PHE A 34 -26.05 5.74 -18.41
C PHE A 34 -24.58 6.18 -18.21
N GLY A 35 -24.27 6.66 -17.01
CA GLY A 35 -23.01 7.37 -16.73
C GLY A 35 -23.19 8.61 -15.86
N LYS A 36 -24.43 8.96 -15.51
CA LYS A 36 -24.67 9.90 -14.41
C LYS A 36 -24.21 9.27 -13.08
N PRO A 37 -23.45 10.00 -12.24
CA PRO A 37 -22.83 9.48 -11.00
C PRO A 37 -23.74 8.64 -10.09
N PRO A 38 -25.06 8.92 -9.95
CA PRO A 38 -25.94 8.14 -9.08
C PRO A 38 -26.29 6.74 -9.60
N GLU A 39 -26.29 6.51 -10.92
CA GLU A 39 -26.84 5.28 -11.51
C GLU A 39 -25.84 4.13 -11.52
N LEU A 40 -24.55 4.44 -11.65
CA LEU A 40 -23.45 3.46 -11.75
C LEU A 40 -23.27 2.64 -10.45
N ILE A 41 -23.55 3.28 -9.30
CA ILE A 41 -23.50 2.69 -7.95
C ILE A 41 -24.89 2.35 -7.41
N SER A 42 -25.98 2.70 -8.11
CA SER A 42 -27.35 2.48 -7.65
C SER A 42 -27.67 1.00 -7.39
N PRO A 43 -27.18 0.02 -8.17
CA PRO A 43 -27.46 -1.40 -7.91
C PRO A 43 -26.76 -1.92 -6.66
N LEU A 44 -25.74 -1.20 -6.13
CA LEU A 44 -25.09 -1.52 -4.86
C LEU A 44 -25.83 -0.95 -3.64
N LYS A 45 -26.78 -0.02 -3.82
CA LYS A 45 -27.50 0.67 -2.72
C LYS A 45 -28.66 -0.12 -2.13
N THR A 46 -29.23 -1.09 -2.85
CA THR A 46 -30.35 -1.89 -2.34
C THR A 46 -30.32 -3.33 -2.88
N PRO A 47 -30.22 -4.35 -2.03
CA PRO A 47 -30.69 -5.69 -2.37
C PRO A 47 -32.23 -5.67 -2.25
N LYS A 48 -32.91 -5.00 -3.19
CA LYS A 48 -34.38 -4.96 -3.22
C LYS A 48 -34.83 -5.91 -4.30
N ILE A 49 -35.34 -7.07 -3.86
CA ILE A 49 -36.19 -7.98 -4.62
C ILE A 49 -37.25 -7.14 -5.36
N ARG A 50 -37.01 -6.87 -6.64
CA ARG A 50 -38.03 -6.37 -7.57
C ARG A 50 -38.51 -7.57 -8.38
N PRO A 51 -39.78 -7.98 -8.26
CA PRO A 51 -40.25 -9.25 -8.85
C PRO A 51 -40.43 -9.23 -10.38
N GLU A 52 -40.09 -8.14 -11.08
CA GLU A 52 -40.68 -7.86 -12.40
C GLU A 52 -39.68 -7.41 -13.49
N ALA A 53 -38.39 -7.73 -13.37
CA ALA A 53 -37.47 -7.64 -14.49
C ALA A 53 -36.57 -8.88 -14.54
N GLU A 54 -36.58 -9.61 -15.67
CA GLU A 54 -35.69 -10.73 -15.99
C GLU A 54 -34.21 -10.31 -16.18
N PHE A 55 -33.72 -9.37 -15.38
CA PHE A 55 -32.29 -9.12 -15.24
C PHE A 55 -31.84 -9.76 -13.94
N ASP A 56 -31.06 -10.83 -14.07
CA ASP A 56 -30.43 -11.52 -12.95
C ASP A 56 -29.64 -10.50 -12.10
N GLU A 57 -30.10 -10.26 -10.86
CA GLU A 57 -29.53 -9.28 -9.93
C GLU A 57 -28.02 -9.47 -9.74
N VAL A 58 -27.57 -10.73 -9.76
CA VAL A 58 -26.16 -11.11 -9.71
C VAL A 58 -25.42 -10.62 -10.95
N ARG A 59 -26.01 -10.69 -12.15
CA ARG A 59 -25.41 -10.16 -13.38
C ARG A 59 -25.33 -8.64 -13.35
N LEU A 60 -26.33 -7.95 -12.80
CA LEU A 60 -26.29 -6.49 -12.66
C LEU A 60 -25.19 -6.05 -11.68
N GLN A 61 -25.07 -6.72 -10.53
CA GLN A 61 -24.00 -6.48 -9.56
C GLN A 61 -22.61 -6.75 -10.17
N LYS A 62 -22.44 -7.88 -10.88
CA LYS A 62 -21.20 -8.18 -11.63
C LYS A 62 -20.86 -7.06 -12.61
N ASN A 63 -21.82 -6.62 -13.41
CA ASN A 63 -21.60 -5.55 -14.39
C ASN A 63 -21.21 -4.23 -13.73
N CYS A 64 -21.84 -3.84 -12.62
CA CYS A 64 -21.45 -2.66 -11.85
C CYS A 64 -20.01 -2.75 -11.32
N LEU A 65 -19.66 -3.89 -10.72
CA LEU A 65 -18.30 -4.11 -10.20
C LEU A 65 -17.27 -4.12 -11.34
N LEU A 66 -17.57 -4.71 -12.50
CA LEU A 66 -16.69 -4.67 -13.67
C LEU A 66 -16.45 -3.25 -14.16
N VAL A 67 -17.49 -2.43 -14.25
CA VAL A 67 -17.36 -1.01 -14.65
C VAL A 67 -16.48 -0.26 -13.64
N LEU A 68 -16.64 -0.54 -12.34
CA LEU A 68 -15.81 0.03 -11.29
C LEU A 68 -14.37 -0.53 -11.24
N CYS A 69 -14.10 -1.68 -11.87
CA CYS A 69 -12.76 -2.21 -12.09
C CYS A 69 -12.04 -1.53 -13.28
N SER A 70 -12.75 -0.77 -14.12
CA SER A 70 -12.15 -0.10 -15.27
C SER A 70 -11.30 1.09 -14.83
N ASP A 71 -10.01 1.05 -15.13
CA ASP A 71 -9.09 2.16 -14.88
C ASP A 71 -9.57 3.46 -15.53
N THR A 72 -10.06 3.40 -16.77
CA THR A 72 -10.62 4.56 -17.50
C THR A 72 -11.78 5.18 -16.74
N ILE A 73 -12.72 4.38 -16.22
CA ILE A 73 -13.84 4.90 -15.42
C ILE A 73 -13.33 5.50 -14.11
N LEU A 74 -12.41 4.83 -13.43
CA LEU A 74 -11.86 5.29 -12.15
C LEU A 74 -11.04 6.57 -12.28
N GLN A 75 -10.41 6.82 -13.44
CA GLN A 75 -9.59 8.01 -13.71
C GLN A 75 -10.44 9.15 -14.31
N ASP A 76 -11.17 8.87 -15.39
CA ASP A 76 -11.68 9.89 -16.31
C ASP A 76 -13.14 10.28 -16.04
N VAL A 77 -13.89 9.46 -15.29
CA VAL A 77 -15.30 9.74 -14.98
C VAL A 77 -15.41 10.47 -13.63
N PRO A 78 -16.08 11.63 -13.58
CA PRO A 78 -16.34 12.32 -12.32
C PRO A 78 -17.48 11.62 -11.55
N PHE A 79 -17.14 10.88 -10.51
CA PHE A 79 -18.10 10.30 -9.57
C PHE A 79 -17.59 10.34 -8.12
N ASP A 80 -18.49 10.14 -7.16
CA ASP A 80 -18.15 10.12 -5.74
C ASP A 80 -17.48 8.79 -5.37
N ARG A 81 -16.14 8.79 -5.42
CA ARG A 81 -15.29 7.63 -5.08
C ARG A 81 -15.44 7.19 -3.62
N PHE A 82 -15.71 8.13 -2.72
CA PHE A 82 -15.87 7.83 -1.30
C PHE A 82 -17.18 7.11 -1.03
N GLU A 83 -18.29 7.61 -1.58
CA GLU A 83 -19.57 6.92 -1.48
C GLU A 83 -19.56 5.58 -2.23
N ALA A 84 -18.87 5.48 -3.38
CA ALA A 84 -18.66 4.20 -4.04
C ALA A 84 -17.90 3.21 -3.15
N ALA A 85 -16.81 3.62 -2.50
CA ALA A 85 -16.04 2.78 -1.60
C ALA A 85 -16.90 2.27 -0.43
N LYS A 86 -17.68 3.15 0.21
CA LYS A 86 -18.61 2.78 1.29
C LYS A 86 -19.65 1.75 0.83
N LEU A 87 -20.22 1.92 -0.37
CA LEU A 87 -21.21 0.99 -0.90
C LEU A 87 -20.62 -0.38 -1.21
N VAL A 88 -19.44 -0.43 -1.84
CA VAL A 88 -18.77 -1.70 -2.15
C VAL A 88 -18.36 -2.43 -0.87
N MET A 89 -17.86 -1.71 0.15
CA MET A 89 -17.55 -2.27 1.48
C MET A 89 -18.80 -2.82 2.18
N ASN A 90 -19.88 -2.05 2.21
CA ASN A 90 -21.14 -2.52 2.79
C ASN A 90 -21.71 -3.72 2.04
N TRP A 91 -21.56 -3.76 0.72
CA TRP A 91 -21.98 -4.88 -0.10
C TRP A 91 -21.14 -6.14 0.18
N LEU A 92 -19.82 -6.00 0.37
CA LEU A 92 -18.91 -7.09 0.70
C LEU A 92 -19.36 -7.87 1.96
N SER A 93 -20.06 -7.21 2.88
CA SER A 93 -20.59 -7.80 4.12
C SER A 93 -21.60 -8.94 3.94
N GLY A 94 -22.31 -8.97 2.82
CA GLY A 94 -23.53 -9.78 2.65
C GLY A 94 -23.44 -10.92 1.65
N HIS A 95 -22.29 -11.10 0.97
CA HIS A 95 -22.22 -11.97 -0.21
C HIS A 95 -21.22 -13.12 -0.05
N VAL A 96 -21.63 -14.31 -0.51
CA VAL A 96 -20.88 -15.58 -0.36
C VAL A 96 -20.15 -15.96 -1.66
N ASP A 97 -20.45 -15.30 -2.78
CA ASP A 97 -19.86 -15.61 -4.07
C ASP A 97 -18.39 -15.15 -4.17
N ARG A 98 -17.50 -16.10 -4.48
CA ARG A 98 -16.04 -15.89 -4.49
C ARG A 98 -15.58 -14.97 -5.60
N THR A 99 -16.21 -15.01 -6.78
CA THR A 99 -15.86 -14.16 -7.93
C THR A 99 -16.23 -12.72 -7.62
N LEU A 100 -17.44 -12.53 -7.13
CA LEU A 100 -18.00 -11.27 -6.67
C LEU A 100 -17.19 -10.65 -5.50
N GLN A 101 -16.75 -11.47 -4.54
CA GLN A 101 -15.85 -11.04 -3.46
C GLN A 101 -14.52 -10.53 -4.03
N ARG A 102 -13.89 -11.28 -4.94
CA ARG A 102 -12.63 -10.87 -5.58
C ARG A 102 -12.77 -9.53 -6.30
N MET A 103 -13.83 -9.36 -7.09
CA MET A 103 -14.10 -8.12 -7.81
C MET A 103 -14.32 -6.94 -6.87
N ALA A 104 -15.15 -7.11 -5.83
CA ALA A 104 -15.40 -6.05 -4.85
C ALA A 104 -14.11 -5.64 -4.11
N VAL A 105 -13.29 -6.59 -3.67
CA VAL A 105 -12.01 -6.30 -3.01
C VAL A 105 -11.03 -5.62 -3.97
N ALA A 106 -11.01 -6.01 -5.25
CA ALA A 106 -10.21 -5.33 -6.26
C ALA A 106 -10.64 -3.87 -6.43
N VAL A 107 -11.94 -3.61 -6.61
CA VAL A 107 -12.50 -2.24 -6.69
C VAL A 107 -12.15 -1.43 -5.45
N ILE A 108 -12.33 -2.00 -4.26
CA ILE A 108 -11.97 -1.37 -2.98
C ILE A 108 -10.49 -0.97 -2.96
N SER A 109 -9.60 -1.89 -3.34
CA SER A 109 -8.15 -1.65 -3.32
C SER A 109 -7.74 -0.46 -4.20
N ILE A 110 -8.45 -0.24 -5.31
CA ILE A 110 -8.22 0.90 -6.21
C ILE A 110 -8.87 2.17 -5.66
N LEU A 111 -10.12 2.09 -5.19
CA LEU A 111 -10.85 3.25 -4.70
C LEU A 111 -10.14 3.90 -3.51
N VAL A 112 -9.72 3.10 -2.51
CA VAL A 112 -9.02 3.61 -1.32
C VAL A 112 -7.69 4.31 -1.69
N ALA A 113 -6.98 3.78 -2.70
CA ALA A 113 -5.76 4.39 -3.23
C ALA A 113 -6.01 5.78 -3.87
N LYS A 114 -7.25 6.13 -4.19
CA LYS A 114 -7.62 7.41 -4.82
C LYS A 114 -8.35 8.39 -3.89
N LEU A 115 -8.71 7.98 -2.69
CA LEU A 115 -9.36 8.86 -1.72
C LEU A 115 -8.39 9.94 -1.22
N SER A 116 -8.89 11.05 -0.68
CA SER A 116 -8.04 11.94 0.12
C SER A 116 -7.73 11.31 1.48
N THR A 117 -6.70 11.78 2.19
CA THR A 117 -6.40 11.32 3.56
C THR A 117 -7.63 11.48 4.47
N GLN A 118 -8.35 12.60 4.40
CA GLN A 118 -9.58 12.80 5.18
C GLN A 118 -10.66 11.74 4.90
N GLN A 119 -10.85 11.38 3.63
CA GLN A 119 -11.82 10.35 3.23
C GLN A 119 -11.35 8.95 3.65
N THR A 120 -10.07 8.64 3.49
CA THR A 120 -9.47 7.39 4.00
C THR A 120 -9.67 7.28 5.51
N THR A 121 -9.42 8.35 6.28
CA THR A 121 -9.65 8.38 7.73
C THR A 121 -11.11 8.13 8.09
N GLN A 122 -12.05 8.74 7.38
CA GLN A 122 -13.48 8.49 7.61
C GLN A 122 -13.88 7.05 7.31
N LEU A 123 -13.33 6.45 6.25
CA LEU A 123 -13.61 5.06 5.89
C LEU A 123 -12.96 4.08 6.88
N GLY A 124 -11.70 4.30 7.25
CA GLY A 124 -10.94 3.47 8.20
C GLY A 124 -11.38 3.61 9.66
N ALA A 125 -12.21 4.62 9.98
CA ALA A 125 -12.86 4.75 11.28
C ALA A 125 -13.96 3.70 11.52
N ASP A 126 -14.39 2.96 10.50
CA ASP A 126 -15.30 1.84 10.67
C ASP A 126 -14.52 0.53 10.93
N ILE A 127 -14.51 0.09 12.18
CA ILE A 127 -13.85 -1.16 12.58
C ILE A 127 -14.43 -2.39 11.87
N PHE A 128 -15.69 -2.33 11.40
CA PHE A 128 -16.30 -3.43 10.67
C PHE A 128 -15.62 -3.66 9.31
N ILE A 129 -15.25 -2.58 8.62
CA ILE A 129 -14.49 -2.65 7.36
C ILE A 129 -13.14 -3.34 7.59
N MET A 130 -12.45 -2.98 8.68
CA MET A 130 -11.18 -3.59 9.05
C MET A 130 -11.34 -5.11 9.28
N LYS A 131 -12.34 -5.50 10.08
CA LYS A 131 -12.65 -6.92 10.35
C LYS A 131 -12.94 -7.72 9.08
N GLN A 132 -13.66 -7.13 8.14
CA GLN A 132 -14.00 -7.80 6.88
C GLN A 132 -12.76 -8.08 6.03
N LEU A 133 -11.93 -7.05 5.81
CA LEU A 133 -10.73 -7.20 4.99
C LEU A 133 -9.75 -8.18 5.64
N LEU A 134 -9.56 -8.12 6.96
CA LEU A 134 -8.74 -9.09 7.69
C LEU A 134 -9.31 -10.51 7.63
N GLY A 135 -10.63 -10.66 7.72
CA GLY A 135 -11.29 -11.96 7.54
C GLY A 135 -11.04 -12.57 6.16
N ILE A 136 -10.97 -11.73 5.11
CA ILE A 136 -10.61 -12.17 3.76
C ILE A 136 -9.13 -12.55 3.67
N VAL A 137 -8.23 -11.77 4.27
CA VAL A 137 -6.80 -12.11 4.36
C VAL A 137 -6.62 -13.46 5.04
N GLN A 138 -7.24 -13.68 6.20
CA GLN A 138 -7.19 -14.94 6.93
C GLN A 138 -7.73 -16.10 6.09
N GLN A 139 -8.93 -15.94 5.50
CA GLN A 139 -9.54 -16.95 4.65
C GLN A 139 -8.63 -17.35 3.48
N LYS A 140 -7.97 -16.38 2.83
CA LYS A 140 -7.13 -16.62 1.66
C LYS A 140 -5.75 -17.14 2.03
N ALA A 141 -5.17 -16.66 3.12
CA ALA A 141 -3.89 -17.15 3.63
C ALA A 141 -3.97 -18.62 4.05
N MET A 142 -5.06 -19.02 4.75
CA MET A 142 -5.30 -20.41 5.14
C MET A 142 -5.45 -21.37 3.95
N ALA A 143 -5.77 -20.86 2.75
CA ALA A 143 -5.83 -21.69 1.55
C ALA A 143 -4.43 -22.05 1.01
N GLY A 144 -3.37 -21.33 1.42
CA GLY A 144 -1.98 -21.62 1.10
C GLY A 144 -1.61 -21.43 -0.39
N VAL A 145 -2.43 -20.72 -1.15
CA VAL A 145 -2.19 -20.44 -2.57
C VAL A 145 -2.07 -18.94 -2.78
N VAL A 146 -1.17 -18.53 -3.68
CA VAL A 146 -1.06 -17.13 -4.09
C VAL A 146 -2.34 -16.73 -4.84
N ASP A 147 -3.18 -15.92 -4.19
CA ASP A 147 -4.49 -15.49 -4.69
C ASP A 147 -4.48 -13.98 -4.94
N SER A 148 -5.02 -13.53 -6.09
CA SER A 148 -5.12 -12.11 -6.41
C SER A 148 -6.00 -11.34 -5.42
N THR A 149 -7.06 -11.96 -4.91
CA THR A 149 -7.91 -11.45 -3.82
C THR A 149 -7.11 -11.14 -2.56
N LEU A 150 -6.16 -12.02 -2.19
CA LEU A 150 -5.27 -11.77 -1.06
C LEU A 150 -4.43 -10.51 -1.30
N LYS A 151 -3.81 -10.41 -2.48
CA LYS A 151 -3.01 -9.23 -2.86
C LYS A 151 -3.84 -7.93 -2.86
N PHE A 152 -5.10 -7.99 -3.31
CA PHE A 152 -6.00 -6.83 -3.27
C PHE A 152 -6.42 -6.45 -1.85
N ALA A 153 -6.74 -7.44 -1.00
CA ALA A 153 -7.10 -7.20 0.39
C ALA A 153 -5.93 -6.56 1.17
N LEU A 154 -4.72 -7.09 1.02
CA LEU A 154 -3.51 -6.52 1.62
C LEU A 154 -3.24 -5.09 1.13
N SER A 155 -3.41 -4.83 -0.18
CA SER A 155 -3.29 -3.48 -0.74
C SER A 155 -4.34 -2.51 -0.20
N ALA A 156 -5.60 -2.96 -0.04
CA ALA A 156 -6.66 -2.13 0.53
C ALA A 156 -6.36 -1.77 1.99
N LEU A 157 -5.92 -2.74 2.80
CA LEU A 157 -5.55 -2.54 4.20
C LEU A 157 -4.36 -1.59 4.35
N TRP A 158 -3.33 -1.75 3.50
CA TRP A 158 -2.19 -0.84 3.49
C TRP A 158 -2.62 0.60 3.20
N ASN A 159 -3.45 0.83 2.17
CA ASN A 159 -3.94 2.17 1.86
C ASN A 159 -4.91 2.74 2.90
N LEU A 160 -5.65 1.90 3.64
CA LEU A 160 -6.55 2.34 4.70
C LEU A 160 -5.80 2.82 5.95
N THR A 161 -4.61 2.28 6.19
CA THR A 161 -3.76 2.61 7.36
C THR A 161 -2.79 3.76 7.07
N ASP A 162 -2.51 4.07 5.80
CA ASP A 162 -1.65 5.17 5.37
C ASP A 162 -2.16 6.52 5.94
N GLU A 163 -1.28 7.21 6.68
CA GLU A 163 -1.56 8.48 7.37
C GLU A 163 -2.84 8.46 8.24
N THR A 164 -3.29 7.28 8.70
CA THR A 164 -4.58 7.09 9.37
C THR A 164 -4.43 6.32 10.69
N PRO A 165 -4.06 7.02 11.80
CA PRO A 165 -3.82 6.36 13.10
C PRO A 165 -5.01 5.56 13.66
N THR A 166 -6.24 6.03 13.42
CA THR A 166 -7.46 5.32 13.84
C THR A 166 -7.60 3.96 13.15
N ALA A 167 -7.27 3.87 11.86
CA ALA A 167 -7.33 2.62 11.12
C ALA A 167 -6.23 1.66 11.57
N SER A 168 -5.00 2.15 11.79
CA SER A 168 -3.89 1.37 12.35
C SER A 168 -4.24 0.79 13.72
N ARG A 169 -4.92 1.56 14.58
CA ARG A 169 -5.41 1.08 15.87
C ARG A 169 -6.50 0.01 15.71
N HIS A 170 -7.46 0.19 14.80
CA HIS A 170 -8.46 -0.84 14.52
C HIS A 170 -7.85 -2.14 13.99
N PHE A 171 -6.80 -2.04 13.17
CA PHE A 171 -6.07 -3.21 12.69
C PHE A 171 -5.51 -4.04 13.85
N ILE A 172 -4.83 -3.42 14.81
CA ILE A 172 -4.29 -4.09 16.00
C ILE A 172 -5.44 -4.70 16.84
N GLN A 173 -6.49 -3.93 17.11
CA GLN A 173 -7.67 -4.41 17.86
C GLN A 173 -8.38 -5.60 17.21
N CYS A 174 -8.16 -5.84 15.92
CA CYS A 174 -8.69 -6.97 15.17
C CYS A 174 -7.70 -8.13 15.03
N GLN A 175 -6.65 -8.20 15.86
CA GLN A 175 -5.59 -9.23 15.80
C GLN A 175 -4.86 -9.25 14.45
N GLY A 176 -4.65 -8.06 13.88
CA GLY A 176 -4.00 -7.91 12.59
C GLY A 176 -2.51 -8.24 12.62
N LEU A 177 -1.82 -7.99 13.74
CA LEU A 177 -0.37 -8.22 13.87
C LEU A 177 -0.06 -9.72 13.79
N GLU A 178 -0.77 -10.52 14.57
CA GLU A 178 -0.63 -11.97 14.63
C GLU A 178 -0.93 -12.60 13.25
N LEU A 179 -2.02 -12.17 12.61
CA LEU A 179 -2.35 -12.63 11.26
C LEU A 179 -1.25 -12.26 10.24
N TYR A 180 -0.67 -11.06 10.35
CA TYR A 180 0.34 -10.59 9.39
C TYR A 180 1.68 -11.30 9.58
N GLU A 181 2.02 -11.67 10.81
CA GLU A 181 3.17 -12.52 11.10
C GLU A 181 3.00 -13.93 10.48
N GLU A 182 1.85 -14.58 10.68
CA GLU A 182 1.53 -15.87 10.05
C GLU A 182 1.61 -15.79 8.51
N VAL A 183 1.17 -14.67 7.92
CA VAL A 183 1.24 -14.44 6.47
C VAL A 183 2.69 -14.29 6.00
N LEU A 184 3.55 -13.57 6.74
CA LEU A 184 4.98 -13.44 6.39
C LEU A 184 5.68 -14.80 6.39
N GLU A 185 5.36 -15.65 7.36
CA GLU A 185 5.93 -16.99 7.45
C GLU A 185 5.45 -17.89 6.30
N SER A 186 4.14 -17.91 6.07
CA SER A 186 3.49 -18.75 5.06
C SER A 186 3.86 -18.35 3.63
N TYR A 187 4.13 -17.07 3.39
CA TYR A 187 4.44 -16.49 2.08
C TYR A 187 5.87 -15.94 2.01
N SER A 188 6.81 -16.59 2.70
CA SER A 188 8.23 -16.17 2.79
C SER A 188 8.98 -16.11 1.46
N SER A 189 8.50 -16.80 0.42
CA SER A 189 9.05 -16.75 -0.95
C SER A 189 8.34 -15.76 -1.88
N GLU A 190 7.29 -15.08 -1.42
CA GLU A 190 6.42 -14.24 -2.26
C GLU A 190 6.62 -12.76 -1.94
N SER A 191 7.66 -12.14 -2.51
CA SER A 191 8.04 -10.75 -2.22
C SER A 191 6.92 -9.73 -2.46
N SER A 192 6.04 -9.99 -3.44
CA SER A 192 4.86 -9.13 -3.68
C SER A 192 3.86 -9.12 -2.52
N ILE A 193 3.73 -10.22 -1.78
CA ILE A 193 2.90 -10.31 -0.58
C ILE A 193 3.64 -9.69 0.61
N GLN A 194 4.91 -10.06 0.80
CA GLN A 194 5.76 -9.52 1.87
C GLN A 194 5.80 -7.99 1.85
N GLN A 195 6.01 -7.37 0.68
CA GLN A 195 6.01 -5.90 0.55
C GLN A 195 4.70 -5.25 1.01
N LYS A 196 3.54 -5.88 0.76
CA LYS A 196 2.25 -5.32 1.18
C LYS A 196 2.02 -5.45 2.67
N VAL A 197 2.42 -6.59 3.23
CA VAL A 197 2.36 -6.85 4.67
C VAL A 197 3.28 -5.87 5.41
N LEU A 198 4.55 -5.81 5.03
CA LEU A 198 5.53 -4.90 5.62
C LEU A 198 5.17 -3.42 5.38
N GLY A 199 4.58 -3.08 4.24
CA GLY A 199 4.09 -1.73 3.96
C GLY A 199 3.06 -1.25 4.98
N LEU A 200 2.11 -2.10 5.36
CA LEU A 200 1.15 -1.79 6.42
C LEU A 200 1.83 -1.74 7.80
N LEU A 201 2.68 -2.72 8.13
CA LEU A 201 3.39 -2.73 9.41
C LEU A 201 4.27 -1.48 9.59
N ASN A 202 4.88 -0.99 8.50
CA ASN A 202 5.62 0.26 8.50
C ASN A 202 4.72 1.46 8.83
N ASN A 203 3.50 1.50 8.29
CA ASN A 203 2.53 2.55 8.65
C ASN A 203 2.12 2.49 10.14
N ILE A 204 2.09 1.30 10.75
CA ILE A 204 1.85 1.16 12.19
C ILE A 204 3.06 1.68 12.98
N ALA A 205 4.28 1.30 12.57
CA ALA A 205 5.52 1.74 13.22
C ALA A 205 5.71 3.26 13.19
N GLU A 206 5.18 3.94 12.16
CA GLU A 206 5.15 5.41 12.08
C GLU A 206 4.26 6.08 13.14
N VAL A 207 3.25 5.36 13.67
CA VAL A 207 2.33 5.90 14.68
C VAL A 207 2.92 5.68 16.07
N GLU A 208 3.51 6.74 16.65
CA GLU A 208 4.26 6.66 17.92
C GLU A 208 3.46 6.02 19.08
N GLU A 209 2.15 6.27 19.15
CA GLU A 209 1.26 5.72 20.18
C GLU A 209 0.96 4.21 20.03
N LEU A 210 1.29 3.60 18.88
CA LEU A 210 1.09 2.17 18.60
C LEU A 210 2.41 1.37 18.58
N GLN A 211 3.56 2.03 18.68
CA GLN A 211 4.87 1.37 18.63
C GLN A 211 5.04 0.33 19.74
N ALA A 212 4.45 0.57 20.91
CA ALA A 212 4.49 -0.38 22.03
C ALA A 212 3.79 -1.71 21.71
N ASP A 213 2.72 -1.68 20.91
CA ASP A 213 2.01 -2.89 20.47
C ASP A 213 2.84 -3.74 19.49
N MET A 214 3.90 -3.17 18.88
CA MET A 214 4.82 -3.87 17.98
C MET A 214 6.08 -4.40 18.68
N MET A 215 6.25 -4.14 19.99
CA MET A 215 7.42 -4.58 20.76
C MET A 215 7.30 -6.07 21.16
N GLU A 216 7.21 -6.94 20.15
CA GLU A 216 7.23 -8.39 20.28
C GLU A 216 8.52 -8.95 19.67
N GLU A 217 9.22 -9.78 20.43
CA GLU A 217 10.56 -10.28 20.07
C GLU A 217 10.52 -11.10 18.77
N ASP A 218 9.59 -12.04 18.67
CA ASP A 218 9.42 -12.91 17.49
C ASP A 218 9.16 -12.10 16.20
N LEU A 219 8.27 -11.09 16.29
CA LEU A 219 7.98 -10.20 15.18
C LEU A 219 9.24 -9.43 14.74
N LEU A 220 9.99 -8.85 15.68
CA LEU A 220 11.19 -8.08 15.34
C LEU A 220 12.31 -8.97 14.79
N GLU A 221 12.51 -10.16 15.34
CA GLU A 221 13.46 -11.14 14.81
C GLU A 221 13.10 -11.52 13.37
N HIS A 222 11.82 -11.78 13.08
CA HIS A 222 11.37 -12.06 11.73
C HIS A 222 11.63 -10.86 10.79
N VAL A 223 11.26 -9.63 11.17
CA VAL A 223 11.53 -8.43 10.36
C VAL A 223 13.03 -8.24 10.11
N VAL A 224 13.89 -8.55 11.07
CA VAL A 224 15.35 -8.53 10.89
C VAL A 224 15.81 -9.52 9.83
N THR A 225 15.27 -10.74 9.78
CA THR A 225 15.61 -11.70 8.71
C THR A 225 15.26 -11.20 7.31
N LEU A 226 14.33 -10.25 7.20
CA LEU A 226 13.89 -9.63 5.95
C LEU A 226 14.75 -8.42 5.54
N LEU A 227 15.76 -8.02 6.32
CA LEU A 227 16.70 -6.95 5.97
C LEU A 227 17.68 -7.35 4.87
N GLN A 228 18.10 -8.61 4.84
CA GLN A 228 19.11 -9.05 3.90
C GLN A 228 19.06 -10.56 3.68
N GLY A 229 19.18 -10.98 2.44
CA GLY A 229 19.29 -12.39 2.09
C GLY A 229 19.34 -12.61 0.58
N PRO A 230 19.75 -13.81 0.11
CA PRO A 230 19.92 -14.08 -1.32
C PRO A 230 18.63 -13.95 -2.14
N GLN A 231 17.47 -14.11 -1.49
CA GLN A 231 16.13 -14.08 -2.09
C GLN A 231 15.33 -12.85 -1.65
N VAL A 232 15.91 -11.96 -0.84
CA VAL A 232 15.22 -10.78 -0.33
C VAL A 232 15.29 -9.68 -1.39
N GLU A 233 14.14 -9.31 -1.96
CA GLU A 233 14.06 -8.17 -2.87
C GLU A 233 14.30 -6.85 -2.13
N VAL A 234 14.92 -5.88 -2.82
CA VAL A 234 15.22 -4.55 -2.27
C VAL A 234 13.98 -3.87 -1.66
N GLY A 235 12.80 -4.03 -2.27
CA GLY A 235 11.56 -3.47 -1.74
C GLY A 235 11.14 -4.08 -0.39
N VAL A 236 11.37 -5.38 -0.18
CA VAL A 236 11.11 -6.05 1.11
C VAL A 236 12.06 -5.52 2.17
N SER A 237 13.35 -5.50 1.82
CA SER A 237 14.42 -4.97 2.68
C SER A 237 14.19 -3.51 3.09
N TYR A 238 13.69 -2.68 2.17
CA TYR A 238 13.37 -1.28 2.43
C TYR A 238 12.30 -1.11 3.51
N PHE A 239 11.19 -1.85 3.40
CA PHE A 239 10.12 -1.77 4.41
C PHE A 239 10.54 -2.36 5.75
N ALA A 240 11.27 -3.48 5.74
CA ALA A 240 11.81 -4.06 6.97
C ALA A 240 12.72 -3.06 7.71
N GLY A 241 13.63 -2.40 6.97
CA GLY A 241 14.48 -1.34 7.51
C GLY A 241 13.69 -0.15 8.03
N GLY A 242 12.61 0.26 7.35
CA GLY A 242 11.72 1.33 7.80
C GLY A 242 11.06 1.03 9.15
N ILE A 243 10.47 -0.16 9.30
CA ILE A 243 9.85 -0.61 10.55
C ILE A 243 10.86 -0.55 11.70
N LEU A 244 12.02 -1.17 11.51
CA LEU A 244 13.06 -1.24 12.54
C LEU A 244 13.64 0.14 12.87
N ALA A 245 13.79 1.03 11.88
CA ALA A 245 14.22 2.40 12.11
C ALA A 245 13.24 3.16 13.02
N HIS A 246 11.94 3.06 12.72
CA HIS A 246 10.91 3.71 13.54
C HIS A 246 10.95 3.21 14.98
N LEU A 247 10.98 1.89 15.19
CA LEU A 247 10.94 1.28 16.53
C LEU A 247 12.23 1.49 17.33
N THR A 248 13.39 1.45 16.69
CA THR A 248 14.69 1.60 17.39
C THR A 248 15.10 3.05 17.66
N SER A 249 14.54 4.01 16.92
CA SER A 249 14.88 5.44 17.04
C SER A 249 14.61 6.02 18.44
N ARG A 250 13.60 5.49 19.14
CA ARG A 250 13.15 5.97 20.46
C ARG A 250 13.61 5.04 21.57
N GLN A 251 14.75 5.36 22.15
CA GLN A 251 15.32 4.56 23.24
C GLN A 251 14.43 4.52 24.49
N ASP A 252 13.65 5.58 24.74
CA ASP A 252 12.72 5.69 25.86
C ASP A 252 11.46 4.83 25.69
N ALA A 253 11.06 4.56 24.45
CA ALA A 253 9.91 3.70 24.12
C ALA A 253 10.29 2.21 23.96
N TRP A 254 11.59 1.89 23.94
CA TRP A 254 12.08 0.52 23.77
C TRP A 254 11.91 -0.30 25.06
N THR A 255 11.09 -1.36 24.99
CA THR A 255 10.76 -2.21 26.15
C THR A 255 11.42 -3.58 26.15
N LEU A 256 11.98 -4.01 25.01
CA LEU A 256 12.67 -5.29 24.85
C LEU A 256 14.12 -5.24 25.35
N ASP A 257 14.84 -6.36 25.23
CA ASP A 257 16.25 -6.43 25.59
C ASP A 257 17.10 -5.40 24.82
N GLN A 258 18.03 -4.74 25.52
CA GLN A 258 18.89 -3.71 24.92
C GLN A 258 19.95 -4.33 23.99
N GLY A 259 20.36 -5.57 24.22
CA GLY A 259 21.23 -6.33 23.32
C GLY A 259 20.55 -6.67 22.00
N LEU A 260 19.24 -6.97 22.02
CA LEU A 260 18.45 -7.11 20.80
C LEU A 260 18.41 -5.80 20.00
N ARG A 261 18.15 -4.66 20.65
CA ARG A 261 18.18 -3.34 20.00
C ARG A 261 19.51 -3.07 19.30
N GLN A 262 20.62 -3.33 20.00
CA GLN A 262 21.95 -3.13 19.45
C GLN A 262 22.20 -4.03 18.24
N THR A 263 21.79 -5.28 18.33
CA THR A 263 21.88 -6.26 17.23
C THR A 263 21.08 -5.81 16.01
N ILE A 264 19.86 -5.30 16.21
CA ILE A 264 19.03 -4.75 15.13
C ILE A 264 19.74 -3.58 14.46
N LEU A 265 20.27 -2.62 15.23
CA LEU A 265 20.97 -1.46 14.68
C LEU A 265 22.20 -1.87 13.86
N GLU A 266 22.97 -2.85 14.33
CA GLU A 266 24.13 -3.38 13.60
C GLU A 266 23.74 -4.08 12.29
N GLN A 267 22.68 -4.90 12.32
CA GLN A 267 22.19 -5.58 11.12
C GLN A 267 21.58 -4.61 10.10
N MET A 268 20.81 -3.62 10.56
CA MET A 268 20.31 -2.55 9.71
C MET A 268 21.46 -1.80 9.04
N HIS A 269 22.48 -1.43 9.82
CA HIS A 269 23.65 -0.73 9.31
C HIS A 269 24.35 -1.55 8.22
N ALA A 270 24.61 -2.84 8.47
CA ALA A 270 25.21 -3.74 7.49
C ALA A 270 24.35 -3.87 6.21
N ALA A 271 23.03 -4.03 6.37
CA ALA A 271 22.11 -4.19 5.25
C ALA A 271 22.05 -2.94 4.37
N ILE A 272 21.89 -1.76 4.96
CA ILE A 272 21.79 -0.48 4.24
C ILE A 272 23.03 -0.22 3.39
N LEU A 273 24.23 -0.55 3.89
CA LEU A 273 25.48 -0.39 3.12
C LEU A 273 25.55 -1.30 1.88
N THR A 274 24.73 -2.34 1.79
CA THR A 274 24.64 -3.20 0.60
C THR A 274 23.59 -2.75 -0.41
N TRP A 275 22.72 -1.81 -0.05
CA TRP A 275 21.68 -1.34 -0.95
C TRP A 275 22.33 -0.56 -2.10
N ALA A 276 22.12 -1.05 -3.32
CA ALA A 276 22.58 -0.34 -4.50
C ALA A 276 21.91 1.04 -4.54
N LEU A 277 22.72 2.09 -4.66
CA LEU A 277 22.20 3.44 -4.86
C LEU A 277 21.33 3.43 -6.14
N PRO A 278 20.13 4.02 -6.11
CA PRO A 278 19.29 4.03 -7.31
C PRO A 278 20.00 4.76 -8.44
N GLU A 279 20.38 4.05 -9.51
CA GLU A 279 20.97 4.66 -10.72
C GLU A 279 19.97 5.57 -11.48
N ARG A 280 18.73 5.69 -11.00
CA ARG A 280 17.67 6.41 -11.71
C ARG A 280 17.64 7.89 -11.34
N VAL A 281 17.99 8.70 -12.32
CA VAL A 281 17.74 10.15 -12.48
C VAL A 281 16.39 10.63 -11.92
N GLN A 282 15.34 9.80 -11.99
CA GLN A 282 13.99 10.13 -11.55
C GLN A 282 13.89 10.41 -10.04
N TYR A 283 14.76 9.78 -9.22
CA TYR A 283 14.78 10.01 -7.78
C TYR A 283 15.44 11.34 -7.41
N CYS A 284 16.38 11.84 -8.22
CA CYS A 284 17.02 13.15 -7.96
C CYS A 284 16.01 14.30 -8.04
N HIS A 285 15.02 14.21 -8.95
CA HIS A 285 13.95 15.21 -9.05
C HIS A 285 13.01 15.16 -7.84
N MET A 286 12.61 13.95 -7.43
CA MET A 286 11.74 13.75 -6.26
C MET A 286 12.40 14.25 -4.97
N LEU A 287 13.68 13.93 -4.75
CA LEU A 287 14.45 14.43 -3.60
C LEU A 287 14.51 15.97 -3.53
N GLN A 288 14.47 16.65 -4.68
CA GLN A 288 14.45 18.10 -4.75
C GLN A 288 13.06 18.67 -4.49
N GLU A 289 12.02 18.11 -5.11
CA GLU A 289 10.63 18.54 -4.92
C GLU A 289 10.17 18.38 -3.46
N ASP A 290 10.62 17.31 -2.80
CA ASP A 290 10.22 16.99 -1.42
C ASP A 290 11.09 17.67 -0.36
N GLY A 291 12.05 18.52 -0.76
CA GLY A 291 12.97 19.19 0.17
C GLY A 291 13.96 18.25 0.87
N ALA A 292 14.05 16.99 0.46
CA ALA A 292 14.94 15.99 1.07
C ALA A 292 16.42 16.37 0.93
N VAL A 293 16.79 17.16 -0.08
CA VAL A 293 18.16 17.70 -0.25
C VAL A 293 18.60 18.56 0.94
N GLU A 294 17.71 19.36 1.54
CA GLU A 294 18.05 20.20 2.71
C GLU A 294 18.31 19.35 3.96
N LEU A 295 17.50 18.30 4.13
CA LEU A 295 17.69 17.32 5.21
C LEU A 295 19.01 16.55 5.05
N LEU A 296 19.33 16.10 3.83
CA LEU A 296 20.60 15.42 3.54
C LEU A 296 21.81 16.33 3.78
N ASN A 297 21.73 17.62 3.43
CA ASN A 297 22.79 18.59 3.73
C ASN A 297 22.97 18.80 5.23
N THR A 298 21.87 18.81 5.99
CA THR A 298 21.90 18.93 7.45
C THR A 298 22.56 17.70 8.07
N LEU A 299 22.17 16.49 7.64
CA LEU A 299 22.77 15.23 8.07
C LEU A 299 24.26 15.14 7.70
N SER A 300 24.64 15.62 6.52
CA SER A 300 26.04 15.64 6.09
C SER A 300 26.90 16.62 6.92
N SER A 301 26.33 17.78 7.28
CA SER A 301 27.07 18.85 7.98
C SER A 301 27.09 18.68 9.49
N ASP A 302 26.20 17.88 10.05
CA ASP A 302 26.09 17.66 11.49
C ASP A 302 27.20 16.73 12.01
N LEU A 303 27.96 17.23 12.98
CA LEU A 303 29.08 16.51 13.60
C LEU A 303 28.62 15.35 14.49
N ASP A 304 27.40 15.43 15.03
CA ASP A 304 26.82 14.39 15.89
C ASP A 304 26.17 13.26 15.09
N THR A 305 25.95 13.47 13.79
CA THR A 305 25.47 12.43 12.88
C THR A 305 26.56 11.38 12.63
N HIS A 306 26.18 10.08 12.70
CA HIS A 306 27.09 8.95 12.52
C HIS A 306 27.85 9.03 11.18
N SER A 307 29.13 8.65 11.16
CA SER A 307 30.00 8.80 9.98
C SER A 307 29.47 8.11 8.74
N ASP A 308 28.84 6.95 8.88
CA ASP A 308 28.28 6.20 7.76
C ASP A 308 27.00 6.87 7.22
N VAL A 309 26.17 7.45 8.09
CA VAL A 309 24.99 8.24 7.68
C VAL A 309 25.45 9.50 6.95
N ARG A 310 26.51 10.16 7.44
CA ARG A 310 27.14 11.29 6.78
C ARG A 310 27.66 10.91 5.39
N GLY A 311 28.40 9.81 5.27
CA GLY A 311 28.93 9.31 4.00
C GLY A 311 27.83 8.92 2.99
N MET A 312 26.73 8.33 3.46
CA MET A 312 25.56 8.07 2.62
C MET A 312 24.90 9.37 2.15
N ALA A 313 24.69 10.33 3.05
CA ALA A 313 24.13 11.62 2.69
C ALA A 313 24.98 12.35 1.65
N GLU A 314 26.30 12.37 1.82
CA GLU A 314 27.26 12.92 0.86
C GLU A 314 27.21 12.21 -0.49
N SER A 315 27.12 10.87 -0.48
CA SER A 315 27.03 10.08 -1.72
C SER A 315 25.74 10.38 -2.50
N ILE A 316 24.60 10.49 -1.81
CA ILE A 316 23.31 10.85 -2.41
C ILE A 316 23.35 12.28 -2.95
N LEU A 317 23.89 13.24 -2.18
CA LEU A 317 24.07 14.62 -2.62
C LEU A 317 24.93 14.70 -3.88
N GLY A 318 26.03 13.94 -3.94
CA GLY A 318 26.89 13.85 -5.13
C GLY A 318 26.16 13.33 -6.38
N MET A 319 25.25 12.36 -6.23
CA MET A 319 24.41 11.90 -7.35
C MET A 319 23.45 12.99 -7.84
N VAL A 320 22.85 13.75 -6.92
CA VAL A 320 21.94 14.86 -7.25
C VAL A 320 22.68 15.98 -7.98
N GLU A 321 23.89 16.36 -7.52
CA GLU A 321 24.73 17.37 -8.16
C GLU A 321 25.22 16.94 -9.56
N HIS A 322 25.61 15.69 -9.72
CA HIS A 322 26.02 15.15 -11.02
C HIS A 322 24.87 15.20 -12.03
N HIS A 323 23.64 14.94 -11.58
CA HIS A 323 22.46 15.08 -12.43
C HIS A 323 22.17 16.55 -12.81
N GLN A 324 22.27 17.49 -11.87
CA GLN A 324 22.05 18.92 -12.16
C GLN A 324 23.03 19.46 -13.20
N THR A 325 24.30 19.06 -13.12
CA THR A 325 25.34 19.47 -14.07
C THR A 325 25.15 18.84 -15.46
N ALA A 326 24.70 17.58 -15.54
CA ALA A 326 24.38 16.93 -16.82
C ALA A 326 23.12 17.50 -17.49
N SER A 327 22.16 17.99 -16.71
CA SER A 327 20.88 18.54 -17.20
C SER A 327 20.97 19.99 -17.67
N ASN A 328 22.07 20.69 -17.38
CA ASN A 328 22.20 22.13 -17.64
C ASN A 328 23.60 22.48 -18.20
N PRO A 329 23.88 22.23 -19.50
CA PRO A 329 25.21 22.42 -20.09
C PRO A 329 25.67 23.88 -20.21
N LEU A 330 24.81 24.86 -19.89
CA LEU A 330 25.04 26.28 -20.18
C LEU A 330 25.73 27.08 -19.06
N ARG A 331 26.12 26.45 -17.94
CA ARG A 331 26.81 27.14 -16.84
C ARG A 331 28.33 26.95 -16.79
N THR A 332 28.90 26.10 -17.64
CA THR A 332 30.35 25.89 -17.72
C THR A 332 30.89 26.35 -19.06
N GLN A 333 30.90 27.66 -19.31
CA GLN A 333 31.92 28.26 -20.16
C GLN A 333 32.77 29.19 -19.31
N PRO A 334 34.10 29.00 -19.26
CA PRO A 334 34.96 29.98 -18.63
C PRO A 334 34.84 31.29 -19.41
N ALA A 335 34.69 32.40 -18.69
CA ALA A 335 34.80 33.73 -19.27
C ALA A 335 36.18 33.82 -19.95
N ILE A 336 36.17 33.86 -21.28
CA ILE A 336 37.37 34.09 -22.07
C ILE A 336 37.74 35.58 -21.88
N PRO A 337 39.01 35.89 -21.57
CA PRO A 337 39.47 37.23 -21.19
C PRO A 337 39.27 38.30 -22.27
#